data_AF-A0A7V6HAL7-F1
#
_entry.id   AF-A0A7V6HAL7-F1
#
_cell.length_a   1.000
_cell.length_b   1.000
_cell.length_c   1.000
_cell.angle_alpha   90.00
_cell.angle_beta   90.00
_cell.angle_gamma   90.00
#
_symmetry.space_group_name_H-M   'P 1'
#
loop_
_entity.id
_entity.type
_entity.pdbx_description
1 polymer ?
#
loop_
_entity_poly.entity_id
_entity_poly.type
_entity_poly.pdbx_seq_one_letter_code
_entity_poly.pdbx_strand_id
1 'polypeptide(L)'
;MPEHKYPDLKIIHYCHPDCRPLENIMRLPKDEAFALAKKLADSHPDTTAFYRFSDFENYYRLRKASDALLRSKFISLGGRPDIKHPYSFVLEGSDYLDRWFGCGKKTIVSLSSIPDHAVSFTYGDSVATYQKSGSHELVTKMMLFARIAEFENRIDDFLVYIRGKCRYLEVQVWCDLPRPLP
;
A
#
# COMPACT_ATOMS: atom_id res chain seq x y z
N MET A 1 -9.65 21.94 22.20
CA MET A 1 -9.50 20.70 21.39
C MET A 1 -8.06 20.67 20.92
N PRO A 2 -7.29 19.58 21.08
CA PRO A 2 -5.94 19.58 20.53
C PRO A 2 -6.06 19.69 19.00
N GLU A 3 -5.42 20.71 18.44
CA GLU A 3 -5.28 20.87 16.98
C GLU A 3 -4.76 19.55 16.41
N HIS A 4 -5.47 19.01 15.43
CA HIS A 4 -4.91 17.93 14.65
C HIS A 4 -3.66 18.48 13.95
N LYS A 5 -2.51 17.85 14.20
CA LYS A 5 -1.21 18.21 13.60
C LYS A 5 -1.28 18.26 12.06
N TYR A 6 -2.26 17.56 11.46
CA TYR A 6 -2.40 17.35 10.03
C TYR A 6 -3.88 17.29 9.61
N PRO A 7 -4.23 17.65 8.35
CA PRO A 7 -5.57 17.40 7.82
C PRO A 7 -5.89 15.90 7.83
N ASP A 8 -7.15 15.55 8.09
CA ASP A 8 -7.56 14.15 8.12
C ASP A 8 -7.73 13.61 6.71
N LEU A 9 -6.78 12.79 6.28
CA LEU A 9 -6.80 12.06 5.02
C LEU A 9 -7.20 10.61 5.25
N LYS A 10 -7.73 9.97 4.21
CA LYS A 10 -8.13 8.56 4.21
C LYS A 10 -7.12 7.72 3.45
N ILE A 11 -6.89 6.51 3.93
CA ILE A 11 -6.14 5.47 3.21
C ILE A 11 -7.07 4.30 2.91
N ILE A 12 -7.00 3.79 1.68
CA ILE A 12 -7.95 2.80 1.17
C ILE A 12 -7.21 1.55 0.71
N HIS A 13 -7.58 0.41 1.29
CA HIS A 13 -7.14 -0.91 0.87
C HIS A 13 -8.21 -1.57 0.01
N TYR A 14 -7.81 -2.05 -1.16
CA TYR A 14 -8.67 -2.72 -2.13
C TYR A 14 -8.46 -4.23 -2.06
N CYS A 15 -9.56 -4.98 -2.08
CA CYS A 15 -9.56 -6.43 -2.00
C CYS A 15 -10.62 -7.01 -2.93
N HIS A 16 -10.26 -8.04 -3.70
CA HIS A 16 -11.20 -8.74 -4.58
C HIS A 16 -12.39 -9.30 -3.76
N PRO A 17 -13.62 -9.38 -4.32
CA PRO A 17 -14.78 -9.90 -3.59
C PRO A 17 -14.56 -11.24 -2.86
N ASP A 18 -13.79 -12.13 -3.47
CA ASP A 18 -13.49 -13.49 -2.98
C ASP A 18 -12.38 -13.54 -1.92
N CYS A 19 -11.78 -12.40 -1.60
CA CYS A 19 -10.76 -12.28 -0.57
C CYS A 19 -11.32 -11.60 0.68
N ARG A 20 -10.62 -11.79 1.81
CA ARG A 20 -10.90 -11.07 3.05
C ARG A 20 -10.02 -9.80 3.10
N PRO A 21 -10.56 -8.67 3.58
CA PRO A 21 -9.76 -7.47 3.71
C PRO A 21 -8.58 -7.64 4.68
N LEU A 22 -7.49 -6.93 4.43
CA LEU A 22 -6.28 -6.92 5.27
C LEU A 22 -5.62 -8.29 5.43
N GLU A 23 -5.75 -9.16 4.42
CA GLU A 23 -4.89 -10.33 4.28
C GLU A 23 -3.67 -9.99 3.44
N ASN A 24 -2.49 -10.47 3.88
CA ASN A 24 -1.24 -10.27 3.16
C ASN A 24 -0.58 -11.63 2.92
N ILE A 25 -0.57 -12.06 1.66
CA ILE A 25 0.00 -13.34 1.21
C ILE A 25 1.48 -13.49 1.57
N MET A 26 2.22 -12.39 1.73
CA MET A 26 3.63 -12.40 2.12
C MET A 26 3.86 -12.78 3.59
N ARG A 27 2.80 -12.74 4.41
CA ARG A 27 2.83 -13.13 5.83
C ARG A 27 2.53 -14.61 6.05
N LEU A 28 2.14 -15.34 5.01
CA LEU A 28 1.94 -16.79 5.08
C LEU A 28 3.29 -17.53 4.99
N PRO A 29 3.36 -18.77 5.51
CA PRO A 29 4.43 -19.71 5.13
C PRO A 29 4.55 -19.80 3.61
N LYS A 30 5.77 -20.03 3.10
CA LYS A 30 6.04 -20.00 1.65
C LYS A 30 5.12 -20.96 0.90
N ASP A 31 4.98 -22.20 1.34
CA ASP A 31 4.19 -23.20 0.63
C ASP A 31 2.69 -22.85 0.63
N GLU A 32 2.18 -22.30 1.74
CA GLU A 32 0.80 -21.80 1.84
C GLU A 32 0.58 -20.58 0.93
N ALA A 33 1.55 -19.66 0.86
CA ALA A 33 1.49 -18.51 -0.03
C ALA A 33 1.42 -18.95 -1.50
N PHE A 34 2.24 -19.91 -1.90
CA PHE A 34 2.25 -20.45 -3.27
C PHE A 34 0.97 -21.20 -3.59
N ALA A 35 0.46 -22.03 -2.66
CA ALA A 35 -0.80 -22.72 -2.83
C ALA A 35 -1.99 -21.75 -2.96
N LEU A 36 -2.04 -20.70 -2.13
CA LEU A 36 -3.07 -19.68 -2.18
C LEU A 36 -3.01 -18.87 -3.49
N ALA A 37 -1.81 -18.44 -3.89
CA ALA A 37 -1.62 -17.70 -5.15
C ALA A 37 -2.10 -18.53 -6.35
N LYS A 38 -1.71 -19.81 -6.41
CA LYS A 38 -2.16 -20.74 -7.45
C LYS A 38 -3.69 -20.88 -7.44
N LYS A 39 -4.28 -21.14 -6.28
CA LYS A 39 -5.74 -21.26 -6.14
C LYS A 39 -6.46 -20.02 -6.66
N LEU A 40 -6.00 -18.83 -6.28
CA LEU A 40 -6.62 -17.56 -6.69
C LEU A 40 -6.48 -17.30 -8.19
N ALA A 41 -5.31 -17.57 -8.77
CA ALA A 41 -5.07 -17.45 -10.21
C ALA A 41 -5.94 -18.42 -11.02
N ASP A 42 -5.97 -19.71 -10.64
CA ASP A 42 -6.75 -20.74 -11.33
C ASP A 42 -8.26 -20.49 -11.25
N SER A 43 -8.74 -19.97 -10.10
CA SER A 43 -10.18 -19.73 -9.89
C SER A 43 -10.67 -18.44 -10.55
N HIS A 44 -9.77 -17.57 -11.01
CA HIS A 44 -10.11 -16.26 -11.58
C HIS A 44 -9.19 -15.89 -12.76
N PRO A 45 -9.23 -16.65 -13.87
CA PRO A 45 -8.34 -16.43 -15.00
C PRO A 45 -8.49 -15.02 -15.63
N ASP A 46 -9.67 -14.42 -15.51
CA ASP A 46 -10.00 -13.14 -16.15
C ASP A 46 -9.84 -11.91 -15.24
N THR A 47 -9.42 -12.09 -13.98
CA THR A 47 -9.29 -10.96 -13.03
C THR A 47 -7.88 -10.40 -12.98
N THR A 48 -7.77 -9.09 -13.24
CA THR A 48 -6.49 -8.36 -13.20
C THR A 48 -5.85 -8.38 -11.80
N ALA A 49 -6.63 -8.51 -10.72
CA ALA A 49 -6.15 -8.55 -9.34
C ALA A 49 -5.12 -9.66 -9.07
N PHE A 50 -5.23 -10.78 -9.80
CA PHE A 50 -4.42 -11.98 -9.63
C PHE A 50 -3.48 -12.26 -10.81
N TYR A 51 -3.39 -11.38 -11.81
CA TYR A 51 -2.45 -11.56 -12.92
C TYR A 51 -0.99 -11.72 -12.46
N ARG A 52 -0.60 -11.00 -11.39
CA ARG A 52 0.70 -11.16 -10.72
C ARG A 52 0.96 -12.56 -10.13
N PHE A 53 -0.05 -13.40 -9.99
CA PHE A 53 0.08 -14.77 -9.49
C PHE A 53 0.33 -15.79 -10.61
N SER A 54 0.19 -15.40 -11.89
CA SER A 54 0.61 -16.24 -13.03
C SER A 54 2.10 -16.59 -13.00
N ASP A 55 2.94 -15.65 -12.55
CA ASP A 55 4.35 -15.83 -12.23
C ASP A 55 4.60 -15.45 -10.76
N PHE A 56 3.97 -16.22 -9.86
CA PHE A 56 4.03 -15.94 -8.44
C PHE A 56 5.44 -16.06 -7.86
N GLU A 57 6.30 -16.90 -8.42
CA GLU A 57 7.68 -17.05 -7.95
C GLU A 57 8.46 -15.74 -8.11
N ASN A 58 8.40 -15.13 -9.30
CA ASN A 58 9.04 -13.85 -9.54
C ASN A 58 8.38 -12.73 -8.72
N TYR A 59 7.04 -12.68 -8.68
CA TYR A 59 6.33 -11.71 -7.84
C TYR A 59 6.73 -11.80 -6.37
N TYR A 60 6.76 -13.01 -5.81
CA TYR A 60 7.10 -13.26 -4.41
C TYR A 60 8.53 -12.81 -4.09
N ARG A 61 9.49 -13.14 -4.96
CA ARG A 61 10.89 -12.70 -4.82
C ARG A 61 11.01 -11.18 -4.89
N LEU A 62 10.40 -10.54 -5.89
CA LEU A 62 10.43 -9.08 -6.07
C LEU A 62 9.76 -8.36 -4.90
N ARG A 63 8.59 -8.83 -4.46
CA ARG A 63 7.85 -8.26 -3.33
C ARG A 63 8.65 -8.35 -2.04
N LYS A 64 9.27 -9.50 -1.72
CA LYS A 64 10.12 -9.61 -0.52
C LYS A 64 11.30 -8.64 -0.55
N ALA A 65 11.98 -8.53 -1.69
CA ALA A 65 13.12 -7.64 -1.84
C ALA A 65 12.70 -6.16 -1.73
N SER A 66 11.58 -5.80 -2.37
CA SER A 66 10.99 -4.45 -2.29
C SER A 66 10.58 -4.11 -0.85
N ASP A 67 9.83 -4.98 -0.17
CA ASP A 67 9.42 -4.79 1.23
C ASP A 67 10.64 -4.61 2.16
N ALA A 68 11.68 -5.43 1.98
CA ALA A 68 12.91 -5.33 2.78
C ALA A 68 13.63 -3.98 2.57
N LEU A 69 13.74 -3.53 1.32
CA LEU A 69 14.34 -2.25 0.99
C LEU A 69 13.52 -1.07 1.52
N LEU A 70 12.19 -1.10 1.36
CA LEU A 70 11.28 -0.08 1.92
C LEU A 70 11.43 -0.02 3.43
N ARG A 71 11.41 -1.17 4.11
CA ARG A 71 11.53 -1.26 5.57
C ARG A 71 12.86 -0.66 6.04
N SER A 72 13.96 -1.01 5.38
CA SER A 72 15.29 -0.46 5.71
C SER A 72 15.35 1.06 5.52
N LYS A 73 14.83 1.57 4.40
CA LYS A 73 14.77 3.01 4.13
C LYS A 73 13.90 3.73 5.15
N PHE A 74 12.74 3.17 5.47
CA PHE A 74 11.83 3.75 6.44
C PHE A 74 12.48 3.85 7.82
N ILE A 75 13.19 2.81 8.27
CA ILE A 75 13.97 2.82 9.51
C ILE A 75 15.05 3.92 9.48
N SER A 76 15.78 4.05 8.36
CA SER A 76 16.80 5.11 8.23
C SER A 76 16.23 6.53 8.32
N LEU A 77 14.94 6.70 8.05
CA LEU A 77 14.20 7.97 8.17
C LEU A 77 13.46 8.11 9.51
N GLY A 78 13.76 7.25 10.50
CA GLY A 78 13.17 7.30 11.84
C GLY A 78 11.90 6.47 12.04
N GLY A 79 11.47 5.71 11.02
CA GLY A 79 10.37 4.77 11.13
C GLY A 79 10.68 3.61 12.09
N ARG A 80 9.63 3.05 12.71
CA ARG A 80 9.70 1.89 13.60
C ARG A 80 8.63 0.87 13.17
N PRO A 81 8.89 0.08 12.11
CA PRO A 81 7.95 -0.89 11.59
C PRO A 81 7.86 -2.13 12.49
N ASP A 82 6.66 -2.40 13.01
CA ASP A 82 6.34 -3.55 13.87
C ASP A 82 6.27 -4.87 13.08
N ILE A 83 5.88 -4.78 11.80
CA ILE A 83 5.76 -5.94 10.89
C ILE A 83 6.82 -5.92 9.79
N LYS A 84 7.10 -7.09 9.21
CA LYS A 84 8.08 -7.25 8.11
C LYS A 84 7.50 -6.93 6.73
N HIS A 85 6.24 -7.26 6.52
CA HIS A 85 5.53 -7.08 5.25
C HIS A 85 4.35 -6.15 5.51
N PRO A 86 4.34 -4.92 4.94
CA PRO A 86 3.34 -3.93 5.27
C PRO A 86 2.00 -4.27 4.63
N TYR A 87 0.91 -3.72 5.16
CA TYR A 87 -0.33 -3.64 4.42
C TYR A 87 -0.22 -2.54 3.35
N SER A 88 -0.61 -2.86 2.12
CA SER A 88 -0.67 -1.90 1.01
C SER A 88 -2.04 -1.21 0.97
N PHE A 89 -2.02 0.11 1.04
CA PHE A 89 -3.15 1.01 0.94
C PHE A 89 -2.86 2.09 -0.12
N VAL A 90 -3.84 2.95 -0.39
CA VAL A 90 -3.74 4.09 -1.31
C VAL A 90 -4.26 5.35 -0.63
N LEU A 91 -3.52 6.46 -0.72
CA LEU A 91 -3.97 7.74 -0.18
C LEU A 91 -5.14 8.29 -1.00
N GLU A 92 -6.26 8.63 -0.36
CA GLU A 92 -7.50 9.15 -0.97
C GLU A 92 -8.11 8.27 -2.09
N GLY A 93 -7.61 7.04 -2.26
CA GLY A 93 -8.11 6.07 -3.21
C GLY A 93 -7.64 6.24 -4.66
N SER A 94 -8.08 5.30 -5.50
CA SER A 94 -7.79 5.25 -6.93
C SER A 94 -8.85 4.43 -7.66
N ASP A 95 -9.59 5.06 -8.58
CA ASP A 95 -10.58 4.37 -9.42
C ASP A 95 -9.93 3.29 -10.30
N TYR A 96 -8.66 3.51 -10.67
CA TYR A 96 -7.87 2.53 -11.40
C TYR A 96 -7.69 1.25 -10.58
N LEU A 97 -7.27 1.36 -9.31
CA LEU A 97 -7.10 0.19 -8.45
C LEU A 97 -8.44 -0.41 -8.03
N ASP A 98 -9.47 0.40 -7.84
CA ASP A 98 -10.81 -0.12 -7.55
C ASP A 98 -11.27 -1.10 -8.63
N ARG A 99 -11.16 -0.71 -9.90
CA ARG A 99 -11.46 -1.58 -11.05
C ARG A 99 -10.50 -2.76 -11.15
N TRP A 100 -9.22 -2.54 -10.86
CA TRP A 100 -8.20 -3.61 -10.86
C TRP A 100 -8.54 -4.72 -9.87
N PHE A 101 -9.17 -4.39 -8.75
CA PHE A 101 -9.66 -5.33 -7.74
C PHE A 101 -11.14 -5.71 -7.92
N GLY A 102 -11.69 -5.54 -9.13
CA GLY A 102 -13.04 -5.97 -9.48
C GLY A 102 -14.15 -5.17 -8.80
N CYS A 103 -13.89 -3.90 -8.45
CA CYS A 103 -14.79 -3.06 -7.66
C CYS A 103 -15.22 -3.74 -6.35
N GLY A 104 -14.27 -4.47 -5.73
CA GLY A 104 -14.52 -5.32 -4.58
C GLY A 104 -14.64 -4.57 -3.26
N LYS A 105 -14.20 -5.24 -2.20
CA LYS A 105 -14.28 -4.73 -0.83
C LYS A 105 -13.22 -3.64 -0.62
N LYS A 106 -13.61 -2.58 0.09
CA LYS A 106 -12.75 -1.47 0.47
C LYS A 106 -12.64 -1.40 1.99
N THR A 107 -11.43 -1.31 2.51
CA THR A 107 -11.18 -0.92 3.91
C THR A 107 -10.66 0.50 3.92
N ILE A 108 -11.40 1.39 4.59
CA ILE A 108 -11.07 2.81 4.69
C ILE A 108 -10.62 3.09 6.12
N VAL A 109 -9.43 3.66 6.26
CA VAL A 109 -8.85 4.01 7.56
C VAL A 109 -8.45 5.49 7.53
N SER A 110 -8.70 6.22 8.62
CA SER A 110 -8.17 7.57 8.77
C SER A 110 -6.66 7.51 8.95
N LEU A 111 -5.91 8.27 8.15
CA LEU A 111 -4.46 8.37 8.26
C LEU A 111 -4.02 8.93 9.61
N SER A 112 -4.86 9.75 10.25
CA SER A 112 -4.59 10.29 11.59
C SER A 112 -4.51 9.17 12.65
N SER A 113 -5.25 8.07 12.46
CA SER A 113 -5.24 6.91 13.36
C SER A 113 -3.98 6.04 13.25
N ILE A 114 -3.19 6.22 12.18
CA ILE A 114 -1.96 5.46 11.98
C ILE A 114 -0.78 6.22 12.58
N PRO A 115 0.03 5.60 13.47
CA PRO A 115 1.20 6.24 14.05
C PRO A 115 2.22 6.66 12.98
N ASP A 116 2.82 7.84 13.14
CA ASP A 116 3.80 8.39 12.19
C ASP A 116 5.01 7.46 11.97
N HIS A 117 5.40 6.71 13.01
CA HIS A 117 6.51 5.75 12.95
C HIS A 117 6.13 4.43 12.25
N ALA A 118 4.86 4.21 11.92
CA ALA A 118 4.35 2.97 11.36
C ALA A 118 3.70 3.17 9.98
N VAL A 119 3.94 4.29 9.30
CA VAL A 119 3.41 4.53 7.95
C VAL A 119 4.42 5.24 7.04
N SER A 120 4.55 4.71 5.83
CA SER A 120 5.33 5.31 4.76
C SER A 120 4.54 5.35 3.45
N PHE A 121 5.09 6.07 2.48
CA PHE A 121 4.45 6.29 1.19
C PHE A 121 5.46 6.12 0.06
N THR A 122 4.97 5.72 -1.11
CA THR A 122 5.74 5.73 -2.37
C THR A 122 4.90 6.29 -3.51
N TYR A 123 5.56 6.94 -4.47
CA TYR A 123 4.92 7.37 -5.72
C TYR A 123 4.68 6.16 -6.62
N GLY A 124 3.42 5.76 -6.77
CA GLY A 124 3.04 4.56 -7.50
C GLY A 124 3.35 3.24 -6.78
N ASP A 125 3.20 2.15 -7.53
CA ASP A 125 3.42 0.78 -7.08
C ASP A 125 4.90 0.56 -6.72
N SER A 126 5.17 0.22 -5.47
CA SER A 126 6.52 -0.01 -4.97
C SER A 126 7.21 -1.21 -5.61
N VAL A 127 6.50 -2.29 -5.91
CA VAL A 127 7.08 -3.48 -6.55
C VAL A 127 7.46 -3.20 -7.99
N ALA A 128 6.58 -2.54 -8.75
CA ALA A 128 6.86 -2.15 -10.14
C ALA A 128 8.03 -1.15 -10.21
N THR A 129 8.07 -0.19 -9.29
CA THR A 129 9.16 0.80 -9.21
C THR A 129 10.49 0.13 -8.86
N TYR A 130 10.47 -0.83 -7.93
CA TYR A 130 11.64 -1.65 -7.59
C TYR A 130 12.13 -2.46 -8.78
N GLN A 131 11.22 -3.15 -9.47
CA GLN A 131 11.56 -3.97 -10.62
C GLN A 131 12.22 -3.14 -11.74
N LYS A 132 11.75 -1.90 -11.94
CA LYS A 132 12.27 -1.00 -12.98
C LYS A 132 13.61 -0.36 -12.62
N SER A 133 13.79 0.05 -11.36
CA SER A 133 14.89 0.95 -10.96
C SER A 133 15.81 0.41 -9.87
N GLY A 134 15.46 -0.71 -9.23
CA GLY A 134 16.14 -1.24 -8.04
C GLY A 134 16.01 -0.35 -6.80
N SER A 135 15.20 0.70 -6.84
CA SER A 135 15.11 1.71 -5.79
C SER A 135 13.68 2.18 -5.53
N HIS A 136 13.51 3.01 -4.51
CA HIS A 136 12.24 3.62 -4.10
C HIS A 136 12.51 5.05 -3.64
N GLU A 137 11.65 5.98 -4.02
CA GLU A 137 11.50 7.25 -3.33
C GLU A 137 10.49 7.05 -2.20
N LEU A 138 11.00 6.92 -0.98
CA LEU A 138 10.17 6.72 0.21
C LEU A 138 9.88 8.06 0.87
N VAL A 139 8.62 8.28 1.20
CA VAL A 139 8.11 9.47 1.86
C VAL A 139 7.57 9.07 3.23
N THR A 140 7.93 9.80 4.28
CA THR A 140 7.35 9.64 5.63
C THR A 140 6.06 10.46 5.76
N LYS A 141 5.23 10.19 6.77
CA LYS A 141 4.03 11.01 7.03
C LYS A 141 4.36 12.49 7.23
N MET A 142 5.44 12.79 7.93
CA MET A 142 5.92 14.16 8.10
C MET A 142 6.29 14.81 6.75
N MET A 143 7.03 14.09 5.89
CA MET A 143 7.41 14.57 4.55
C MET A 143 6.19 14.76 3.64
N LEU A 144 5.20 13.87 3.72
CA LEU A 144 3.94 14.00 2.99
C LEU A 144 3.23 15.31 3.34
N PHE A 145 3.09 15.60 4.63
CA PHE A 145 2.42 16.83 5.06
C PHE A 145 3.25 18.09 4.81
N ALA A 146 4.58 18.00 4.88
CA ALA A 146 5.45 19.09 4.42
C ALA A 146 5.23 19.36 2.92
N ARG A 147 5.06 18.31 2.10
CA ARG A 147 4.75 18.45 0.68
C ARG A 147 3.37 19.06 0.45
N ILE A 148 2.36 18.64 1.20
CA ILE A 148 1.00 19.20 1.12
C ILE A 148 0.98 20.69 1.50
N ALA A 149 1.81 21.10 2.46
CA ALA A 149 1.95 22.50 2.84
C ALA A 149 2.52 23.38 1.71
N GLU A 150 3.30 22.83 0.77
CA GLU A 150 3.72 23.54 -0.46
C GLU A 150 2.54 23.94 -1.35
N PHE A 151 1.39 23.28 -1.19
CA PHE A 151 0.12 23.58 -1.87
C PHE A 151 -0.86 24.34 -0.97
N GLU A 152 -0.37 25.05 0.05
CA GLU A 152 -1.20 25.80 1.02
C GLU A 152 -2.25 24.92 1.72
N ASN A 153 -1.96 23.63 1.91
CA ASN A 153 -2.87 22.60 2.41
C ASN A 153 -4.12 22.33 1.54
N ARG A 154 -4.13 22.77 0.28
CA ARG A 154 -5.14 22.39 -0.72
C ARG A 154 -4.89 20.96 -1.18
N ILE A 155 -5.60 20.01 -0.58
CA ILE A 155 -5.46 18.57 -0.85
C ILE A 155 -5.73 18.24 -2.32
N ASP A 156 -6.76 18.84 -2.92
CA ASP A 156 -7.12 18.58 -4.32
C ASP A 156 -5.99 18.96 -5.28
N ASP A 157 -5.35 20.11 -5.09
CA ASP A 157 -4.22 20.55 -5.90
C ASP A 157 -3.03 19.60 -5.77
N PHE A 158 -2.73 19.18 -4.54
CA PHE A 158 -1.71 18.16 -4.28
C PHE A 158 -2.04 16.84 -5.01
N LEU A 159 -3.29 16.36 -4.93
CA LEU A 159 -3.70 15.13 -5.61
C LEU A 159 -3.63 15.25 -7.13
N VAL A 160 -3.99 16.40 -7.71
CA VAL A 160 -3.81 16.69 -9.14
C VAL A 160 -2.33 16.62 -9.53
N TYR A 161 -1.45 17.23 -8.73
CA TYR A 161 -0.01 17.13 -8.93
C TYR A 161 0.51 15.68 -8.90
N ILE A 162 0.05 14.87 -7.92
CA ILE A 162 0.39 13.45 -7.82
C ILE A 162 -0.05 12.68 -9.07
N ARG A 163 -1.29 12.91 -9.55
CA ARG A 163 -1.84 12.27 -10.75
C ARG A 163 -1.03 12.60 -12.01
N GLY A 164 -0.37 13.75 -12.07
CA GLY A 164 0.57 14.10 -13.13
C GLY A 164 1.87 13.29 -13.12
N LYS A 165 2.24 12.68 -11.98
CA LYS A 165 3.48 11.90 -11.81
C LYS A 165 3.26 10.39 -11.80
N CYS A 166 2.18 9.93 -11.17
CA CYS A 166 1.88 8.51 -10.99
C CYS A 166 0.37 8.30 -10.82
N ARG A 167 -0.10 7.05 -10.97
CA ARG A 167 -1.55 6.76 -10.90
C ARG A 167 -2.14 6.90 -9.51
N TYR A 168 -1.32 6.76 -8.47
CA TYR A 168 -1.72 6.81 -7.07
C TYR A 168 -0.48 6.90 -6.17
N LEU A 169 -0.67 7.39 -4.95
CA LEU A 169 0.34 7.29 -3.89
C LEU A 169 0.08 6.01 -3.10
N GLU A 170 1.00 5.04 -3.17
CA GLU A 170 0.90 3.84 -2.34
C GLU A 170 1.25 4.19 -0.89
N VAL A 171 0.51 3.62 0.04
CA VAL A 171 0.72 3.76 1.48
C VAL A 171 1.09 2.39 2.03
N GLN A 172 2.20 2.31 2.76
CA GLN A 172 2.62 1.12 3.48
C GLN A 172 2.36 1.31 4.97
N VAL A 173 1.46 0.50 5.54
CA VAL A 173 1.19 0.46 6.98
C VAL A 173 1.98 -0.68 7.62
N TRP A 174 2.84 -0.32 8.57
CA TRP A 174 3.85 -1.19 9.19
C TRP A 174 3.48 -1.63 10.62
N CYS A 175 2.23 -1.46 11.02
CA CYS A 175 1.69 -1.98 12.27
C CYS A 175 0.49 -2.89 11.99
N ASP A 176 0.15 -3.76 12.93
CA ASP A 176 -1.07 -4.56 12.81
C ASP A 176 -2.31 -3.67 12.93
N LEU A 177 -3.26 -3.89 12.04
CA LEU A 177 -4.55 -3.21 12.06
C LEU A 177 -5.59 -4.13 12.70
N PRO A 178 -6.57 -3.58 13.45
CA PRO A 178 -7.68 -4.38 13.94
C PRO A 178 -8.38 -5.02 12.74
N ARG A 179 -8.51 -6.35 12.77
CA ARG A 179 -9.27 -7.06 11.74
C ARG A 179 -10.73 -6.63 11.84
N PRO A 180 -11.40 -6.30 10.71
CA PRO A 180 -12.84 -6.16 10.71
C PRO A 180 -13.45 -7.45 11.27
N LEU A 181 -14.42 -7.31 12.18
CA LEU A 181 -15.20 -8.46 12.66
C LEU A 181 -15.88 -9.13 11.44
N PRO A 182 -15.98 -10.47 11.43
CA PRO A 182 -16.53 -11.23 10.31
C PRO A 182 -17.98 -10.85 10.00
#